data_AF-A0A4Y2KES2-F1
#
_entry.id   AF-A0A4Y2KES2-F1
#
_cell.length_a   1.000
_cell.length_b   1.000
_cell.length_c   1.000
_cell.angle_alpha   90.00
_cell.angle_beta   90.00
_cell.angle_gamma   90.00
#
_symmetry.space_group_name_H-M   'P 1'
#
loop_
_entity.id
_entity.type
_entity.pdbx_description
1 polymer ?
#
loop_
_entity_poly.entity_id
_entity_poly.type
_entity_poly.pdbx_seq_one_letter_code
_entity_poly.pdbx_strand_id
1 'polypeptide(L)'
;MILYRMLQTPLAIVRSTLHLFLMIFCRGKRKVVPPVKNPMLLKSASKLARDIREGKCKSEDVIQAYIGRILEVEPYINATAELCFVDALRKAREADALIASGKYTKEQLSLKKPLLGVPISVKCSFHVKNMPCTAGCHFYSDLRATEDAPAVAALKNAGAIVIATTNVPELGMDMETSNKLYGRTCNPYDTSRTCGGSSGGEAALISAGASVLGLGNDLLGSLRIPAHFTGIFSHKPSRGLVSNHGSFPIERPDDLAEFCNAEIYKYLASGPMCRYAEDLITSMKVLALDNEVRMKFDHHTIVLSHLHIL
;
A
#
# COMPACT_ATOMS: atom_id res chain seq x y z
N MET A 1 -7.60 36.42 36.01
CA MET A 1 -8.12 36.01 34.68
C MET A 1 -7.72 36.96 33.54
N ILE A 2 -7.75 38.29 33.74
CA ILE A 2 -7.39 39.29 32.72
C ILE A 2 -5.89 39.26 32.36
N LEU A 3 -4.99 39.25 33.34
CA LEU A 3 -3.53 39.21 33.13
C LEU A 3 -3.08 37.95 32.34
N TYR A 4 -3.70 36.80 32.59
CA TYR A 4 -3.45 35.56 31.85
C TYR A 4 -3.85 35.69 30.37
N ARG A 5 -5.01 36.30 30.08
CA ARG A 5 -5.44 36.57 28.70
C ARG A 5 -4.56 37.61 28.01
N MET A 6 -4.07 38.62 28.74
CA MET A 6 -3.14 39.62 28.21
C MET A 6 -1.78 39.05 27.83
N LEU A 7 -1.32 37.99 28.50
CA LEU A 7 -0.07 37.28 28.18
C LEU A 7 -0.24 36.25 27.05
N GLN A 8 -1.44 35.71 26.84
CA GLN A 8 -1.68 34.70 25.79
C GLN A 8 -1.49 35.25 24.38
N THR A 9 -1.95 36.48 24.10
CA THR A 9 -1.85 37.08 22.77
C THR A 9 -0.40 37.30 22.30
N PRO A 10 0.51 37.94 23.08
CA PRO A 10 1.90 38.08 22.67
C PRO A 10 2.64 36.74 22.58
N LEU A 11 2.36 35.77 23.46
CA LEU A 11 2.91 34.41 23.33
C LEU A 11 2.45 33.72 22.04
N ALA A 12 1.18 33.87 21.67
CA ALA A 12 0.64 33.32 20.43
C ALA A 12 1.29 33.97 19.19
N ILE A 13 1.54 35.28 19.23
CA ILE A 13 2.27 35.99 18.17
C ILE A 13 3.69 35.45 18.06
N VAL A 14 4.45 35.41 19.17
CA VAL A 14 5.83 34.89 19.20
C VAL A 14 5.89 33.46 18.66
N ARG A 15 4.98 32.58 19.11
CA ARG A 15 4.87 31.20 18.63
C ARG A 15 4.59 31.15 17.12
N SER A 16 3.68 31.99 16.63
CA SER A 16 3.30 32.02 15.21
C SER A 16 4.44 32.56 14.34
N THR A 17 5.12 33.62 14.77
CA THR A 17 6.29 34.17 14.06
C THR A 17 7.47 33.22 14.09
N LEU A 18 7.72 32.54 15.21
CA LEU A 18 8.76 31.52 15.30
C LEU A 18 8.42 30.32 14.40
N HIS A 19 7.17 29.88 14.39
CA HIS A 19 6.73 28.80 13.50
C HIS A 19 6.88 29.19 12.02
N LEU A 20 6.49 30.41 11.65
CA LEU A 20 6.69 30.94 10.30
C LEU A 20 8.18 31.03 9.94
N PHE A 21 9.02 31.52 10.85
CA PHE A 21 10.46 31.57 10.68
C PHE A 21 11.05 30.16 10.46
N LEU A 22 10.70 29.18 11.31
CA LEU A 22 11.14 27.80 11.15
C LEU A 22 10.62 27.18 9.83
N MET A 23 9.40 27.50 9.41
CA MET A 23 8.87 27.04 8.11
C MET A 23 9.61 27.64 6.92
N ILE A 24 10.06 28.89 7.00
CA ILE A 24 10.78 29.57 5.92
C ILE A 24 12.24 29.13 5.88
N PHE A 25 12.91 29.10 7.03
CA PHE A 25 14.37 28.99 7.13
C PHE A 25 14.87 27.60 7.51
N CYS A 26 14.03 26.73 8.09
CA CYS A 26 14.42 25.36 8.49
C CYS A 26 13.78 24.28 7.61
N ARG A 27 13.18 24.65 6.47
CA ARG A 27 12.72 23.67 5.48
C ARG A 27 13.92 22.92 4.90
N GLY A 28 13.96 21.61 5.13
CA GLY A 28 14.96 20.74 4.51
C GLY A 28 14.94 20.86 2.98
N LYS A 29 16.08 20.62 2.34
CA LYS A 29 16.19 20.66 0.88
C LYS A 29 15.19 19.68 0.26
N ARG A 30 14.29 20.21 -0.58
CA ARG A 30 13.38 19.39 -1.40
C ARG A 30 14.22 18.47 -2.27
N LYS A 31 13.96 17.16 -2.19
CA LYS A 31 14.52 16.19 -3.12
C LYS A 31 13.46 15.90 -4.18
N VAL A 32 13.90 15.60 -5.39
CA VAL A 32 13.02 15.24 -6.50
C VAL A 32 13.20 13.75 -6.74
N VAL A 33 12.10 13.00 -6.69
CA VAL A 33 12.12 11.57 -7.05
C VAL A 33 12.48 11.45 -8.54
N PRO A 34 13.48 10.64 -8.92
CA PRO A 34 13.87 10.51 -10.32
C PRO A 34 12.70 9.97 -11.17
N PRO A 35 12.55 10.39 -12.44
CA PRO A 35 11.47 9.91 -13.29
C PRO A 35 11.59 8.41 -13.57
N VAL A 36 10.46 7.77 -13.84
CA VAL A 36 10.41 6.35 -14.21
C VAL A 36 11.00 6.18 -15.62
N LYS A 37 12.07 5.38 -15.73
CA LYS A 37 12.76 5.12 -17.02
C LYS A 37 12.38 3.79 -17.67
N ASN A 38 12.08 2.77 -16.87
CA ASN A 38 11.75 1.44 -17.37
C ASN A 38 10.27 1.38 -17.78
N PRO A 39 9.93 1.12 -19.06
CA PRO A 39 8.54 1.06 -19.52
C PRO A 39 7.69 -0.04 -18.86
N MET A 40 8.30 -1.09 -18.29
CA MET A 40 7.57 -2.12 -17.55
C MET A 40 6.87 -1.57 -16.30
N LEU A 41 7.45 -0.53 -15.69
CA LEU A 41 6.91 0.14 -14.50
C LEU A 41 5.72 1.06 -14.83
N LEU A 42 5.42 1.25 -16.12
CA LEU A 42 4.33 2.08 -16.63
C LEU A 42 3.18 1.25 -17.21
N LYS A 43 3.09 -0.02 -16.82
CA LYS A 43 1.98 -0.92 -17.18
C LYS A 43 1.11 -1.17 -15.95
N SER A 44 -0.20 -1.30 -16.17
CA SER A 44 -1.14 -1.73 -15.13
C SER A 44 -0.83 -3.16 -14.65
N ALA A 45 -1.26 -3.49 -13.43
CA ALA A 45 -1.15 -4.83 -12.89
C ALA A 45 -1.84 -5.85 -13.80
N SER A 46 -3.02 -5.50 -14.30
CA SER A 46 -3.82 -6.32 -15.21
C SER A 46 -3.09 -6.55 -16.55
N LYS A 47 -2.42 -5.51 -17.08
CA LYS A 47 -1.58 -5.62 -18.29
C LYS A 47 -0.34 -6.46 -18.04
N LEU A 48 0.37 -6.27 -16.92
CA LEU A 48 1.55 -7.04 -16.56
C LEU A 48 1.21 -8.53 -16.43
N ALA A 49 0.14 -8.86 -15.69
CA ALA A 49 -0.29 -10.24 -15.54
C ALA A 49 -0.60 -10.91 -16.88
N ARG A 50 -1.25 -10.19 -17.79
CA ARG A 50 -1.52 -10.66 -19.15
C ARG A 50 -0.23 -10.87 -19.95
N ASP A 51 0.66 -9.88 -19.95
CA ASP A 51 1.93 -9.96 -20.69
C ASP A 51 2.80 -11.12 -20.20
N ILE A 52 2.82 -11.37 -18.88
CA ILE A 52 3.50 -12.51 -18.26
C ILE A 52 2.85 -13.82 -18.73
N ARG A 53 1.53 -13.99 -18.58
CA ARG A 53 0.81 -15.20 -19.04
C ARG A 53 0.97 -15.48 -20.53
N GLU A 54 1.08 -14.44 -21.35
CA GLU A 54 1.26 -14.56 -22.80
C GLU A 54 2.73 -14.83 -23.21
N GLY A 55 3.67 -14.77 -22.27
CA GLY A 55 5.10 -14.95 -22.52
C GLY A 55 5.78 -13.73 -23.17
N LYS A 56 5.15 -12.55 -23.10
CA LYS A 56 5.71 -11.28 -23.64
C LYS A 56 6.83 -10.72 -22.76
N CYS A 57 6.84 -11.05 -21.48
CA CYS A 57 7.93 -10.78 -20.54
C CYS A 57 7.93 -11.83 -19.45
N LYS A 58 9.07 -12.03 -18.77
CA LYS A 58 9.14 -12.92 -17.61
C LYS A 58 8.70 -12.17 -16.34
N SER A 59 8.11 -12.91 -15.41
CA SER A 59 7.81 -12.44 -14.06
C SER A 59 9.10 -12.01 -13.34
N GLU A 60 10.19 -12.77 -13.50
CA GLU A 60 11.50 -12.41 -12.91
C GLU A 60 12.00 -11.03 -13.37
N ASP A 61 11.90 -10.73 -14.67
CA ASP A 61 12.32 -9.42 -15.22
C ASP A 61 11.46 -8.28 -14.64
N VAL A 62 10.14 -8.51 -14.51
CA VAL A 62 9.21 -7.54 -13.92
C VAL A 62 9.55 -7.31 -12.45
N ILE A 63 9.69 -8.37 -11.64
CA ILE A 63 10.04 -8.23 -10.22
C ILE A 63 11.39 -7.54 -10.06
N GLN A 64 12.40 -7.88 -10.86
CA GLN A 64 13.71 -7.22 -10.82
C GLN A 64 13.63 -5.73 -11.17
N ALA A 65 12.79 -5.35 -12.14
CA ALA A 65 12.54 -3.95 -12.47
C ALA A 65 11.94 -3.17 -11.29
N TYR A 66 10.96 -3.74 -10.59
CA TYR A 66 10.34 -3.10 -9.42
C TYR A 66 11.28 -3.05 -8.22
N ILE A 67 12.10 -4.08 -7.97
CA ILE A 67 13.15 -4.06 -6.95
C ILE A 67 14.14 -2.92 -7.22
N GLY A 68 14.62 -2.81 -8.46
CA GLY A 68 15.52 -1.73 -8.87
C GLY A 68 14.89 -0.35 -8.65
N ARG A 69 13.59 -0.22 -8.93
CA ARG A 69 12.87 1.03 -8.69
C ARG A 69 12.70 1.36 -7.22
N ILE A 70 12.40 0.38 -6.36
CA ILE A 70 12.35 0.58 -4.90
C ILE A 70 13.69 1.13 -4.41
N LEU A 71 14.79 0.47 -4.77
CA LEU A 71 16.14 0.89 -4.37
C LEU A 71 16.49 2.31 -4.84
N GLU A 72 16.00 2.73 -6.01
CA GLU A 72 16.21 4.07 -6.54
C GLU A 72 15.44 5.14 -5.77
N VAL A 73 14.19 4.88 -5.35
CA VAL A 73 13.30 5.91 -4.78
C VAL A 73 13.28 5.95 -3.26
N GLU A 74 13.56 4.84 -2.57
CA GLU A 74 13.49 4.77 -1.10
C GLU A 74 14.32 5.85 -0.38
N PRO A 75 15.56 6.19 -0.81
CA PRO A 75 16.34 7.28 -0.19
C PRO A 75 15.69 8.68 -0.24
N TYR A 76 14.63 8.84 -1.05
CA TYR A 76 13.87 10.07 -1.21
C TYR A 76 12.56 10.07 -0.41
N ILE A 77 11.87 8.92 -0.36
CA ILE A 77 10.49 8.84 0.14
C ILE A 77 10.34 8.04 1.43
N ASN A 78 11.26 7.11 1.74
CA ASN A 78 11.22 6.25 2.94
C ASN A 78 9.84 5.59 3.15
N ALA A 79 9.37 4.85 2.14
CA ALA A 79 8.00 4.33 2.10
C ALA A 79 7.90 2.87 2.52
N THR A 80 9.01 2.13 2.54
CA THR A 80 9.03 0.72 2.91
C THR A 80 9.22 0.55 4.43
N ALA A 81 8.60 -0.50 4.98
CA ALA A 81 8.86 -0.98 6.32
C ALA A 81 9.84 -2.17 6.25
N GLU A 82 9.57 -3.13 5.35
CA GLU A 82 10.41 -4.31 5.15
C GLU A 82 10.44 -4.73 3.68
N LEU A 83 11.55 -5.33 3.24
CA LEU A 83 11.77 -5.74 1.85
C LEU A 83 11.73 -7.26 1.70
N CYS A 84 11.04 -7.75 0.67
CA CYS A 84 10.82 -9.18 0.43
C CYS A 84 11.59 -9.73 -0.78
N PHE A 85 12.68 -9.07 -1.19
CA PHE A 85 13.29 -9.26 -2.52
C PHE A 85 13.70 -10.70 -2.86
N VAL A 86 14.31 -11.40 -1.91
CA VAL A 86 14.79 -12.78 -2.11
C VAL A 86 13.61 -13.72 -2.37
N ASP A 87 12.57 -13.64 -1.52
CA ASP A 87 11.37 -14.45 -1.68
C ASP A 87 10.60 -14.06 -2.95
N ALA A 88 10.53 -12.76 -3.24
CA ALA A 88 9.86 -12.25 -4.43
C ALA A 88 10.47 -12.79 -5.73
N LEU A 89 11.81 -12.77 -5.86
CA LEU A 89 12.50 -13.32 -7.03
C LEU A 89 12.30 -14.84 -7.16
N ARG A 90 12.32 -15.56 -6.03
CA ARG A 90 12.02 -16.99 -5.99
C ARG A 90 10.59 -17.27 -6.49
N LYS A 91 9.60 -16.50 -6.01
CA LYS A 91 8.20 -16.57 -6.48
C LYS A 91 8.03 -16.18 -7.94
N ALA A 92 8.84 -15.24 -8.42
CA ALA A 92 8.82 -14.83 -9.82
C ALA A 92 9.23 -16.00 -10.73
N ARG A 93 10.33 -16.68 -10.40
CA ARG A 93 10.79 -17.88 -11.10
C ARG A 93 9.80 -19.03 -11.03
N GLU A 94 9.11 -19.22 -9.90
CA GLU A 94 8.01 -20.19 -9.79
C GLU A 94 6.86 -19.88 -10.75
N ALA A 95 6.50 -18.60 -10.90
CA ALA A 95 5.46 -18.17 -11.86
C ALA A 95 5.89 -18.43 -13.31
N ASP A 96 7.14 -18.12 -13.66
CA ASP A 96 7.69 -18.39 -14.99
C ASP A 96 7.76 -19.90 -15.29
N ALA A 97 8.18 -20.72 -14.32
CA ALA A 97 8.19 -22.17 -14.43
C ALA A 97 6.78 -22.76 -14.59
N LEU A 98 5.78 -22.20 -13.90
CA LEU A 98 4.38 -22.61 -14.06
C LEU A 98 3.88 -22.39 -15.50
N ILE A 99 4.22 -21.26 -16.11
CA ILE A 99 3.88 -20.97 -17.51
C ILE A 99 4.60 -21.93 -18.44
N ALA A 100 5.91 -22.12 -18.26
CA ALA A 100 6.73 -23.01 -19.08
C ALA A 100 6.28 -24.49 -18.98
N SER A 101 5.72 -24.91 -17.86
CA SER A 101 5.24 -26.28 -17.66
C SER A 101 4.06 -26.66 -18.57
N GLY A 102 3.33 -25.68 -19.12
CA GLY A 102 2.11 -25.93 -19.91
C GLY A 102 0.97 -26.60 -19.14
N LYS A 103 1.06 -26.72 -17.80
CA LYS A 103 0.07 -27.39 -16.95
C LYS A 103 -1.33 -26.78 -17.03
N TYR A 104 -1.41 -25.49 -17.34
CA TYR A 104 -2.66 -24.74 -17.47
C TYR A 104 -2.66 -23.97 -18.79
N THR A 105 -3.82 -23.88 -19.44
CA THR A 105 -3.99 -22.97 -20.59
C THR A 105 -3.90 -21.50 -20.13
N LYS A 106 -3.69 -20.58 -21.07
CA LYS A 106 -3.64 -19.14 -20.77
C LYS A 106 -4.94 -18.63 -20.15
N GLU A 107 -6.07 -19.16 -20.59
CA GLU A 107 -7.41 -18.85 -20.09
C GLU A 107 -7.58 -19.39 -18.66
N GLN A 108 -7.17 -20.64 -18.41
CA GLN A 108 -7.19 -21.22 -17.07
C GLN A 108 -6.30 -20.42 -16.10
N LEU A 109 -5.12 -19.96 -16.54
CA LEU A 109 -4.26 -19.08 -15.76
C LEU A 109 -4.92 -17.72 -15.51
N SER A 110 -5.61 -17.12 -16.49
CA SER A 110 -6.28 -15.84 -16.27
C SER A 110 -7.40 -15.90 -15.23
N LEU A 111 -8.11 -17.04 -15.13
CA LEU A 111 -9.18 -17.24 -14.16
C LEU A 111 -8.64 -17.60 -12.78
N LYS A 112 -7.66 -18.52 -12.71
CA LYS A 112 -7.10 -19.01 -11.44
C LYS A 112 -6.09 -18.06 -10.82
N LYS A 113 -5.32 -17.36 -11.66
CA LYS A 113 -4.21 -16.49 -11.26
C LYS A 113 -4.26 -15.17 -12.03
N PRO A 114 -5.31 -14.34 -11.82
CA PRO A 114 -5.49 -13.10 -12.57
C PRO A 114 -4.34 -12.11 -12.38
N LEU A 115 -3.57 -12.22 -11.28
CA LEU A 115 -2.41 -11.40 -10.94
C LEU A 115 -1.08 -12.16 -11.02
N LEU A 116 -1.00 -13.25 -11.80
CA LEU A 116 0.20 -14.08 -11.93
C LEU A 116 1.46 -13.26 -12.20
N GLY A 117 2.42 -13.34 -11.28
CA GLY A 117 3.74 -12.72 -11.40
C GLY A 117 3.76 -11.20 -11.19
N VAL A 118 2.64 -10.60 -10.76
CA VAL A 118 2.54 -9.16 -10.56
C VAL A 118 3.13 -8.75 -9.21
N PRO A 119 4.04 -7.75 -9.14
CA PRO A 119 4.54 -7.21 -7.89
C PRO A 119 3.45 -6.44 -7.13
N ILE A 120 3.36 -6.66 -5.82
CA ILE A 120 2.47 -5.89 -4.95
C ILE A 120 3.18 -5.46 -3.66
N SER A 121 2.67 -4.38 -3.06
CA SER A 121 3.03 -3.95 -1.71
C SER A 121 1.88 -4.19 -0.73
N VAL A 122 2.21 -4.34 0.55
CA VAL A 122 1.21 -4.54 1.62
C VAL A 122 1.54 -3.65 2.81
N LYS A 123 0.56 -2.90 3.31
CA LYS A 123 0.71 -2.08 4.52
C LYS A 123 1.23 -2.92 5.69
N CYS A 124 2.26 -2.47 6.42
CA CYS A 124 2.91 -3.26 7.48
C CYS A 124 2.04 -3.56 8.72
N SER A 125 0.80 -3.06 8.72
CA SER A 125 -0.24 -3.40 9.67
C SER A 125 -0.97 -4.70 9.34
N PHE A 126 -0.69 -5.35 8.21
CA PHE A 126 -1.25 -6.65 7.85
C PHE A 126 -0.27 -7.78 8.18
N HIS A 127 -0.82 -8.94 8.52
CA HIS A 127 -0.08 -10.18 8.63
C HIS A 127 0.37 -10.62 7.23
N VAL A 128 1.67 -10.58 6.99
CA VAL A 128 2.32 -11.22 5.85
C VAL A 128 3.24 -12.28 6.44
N LYS A 129 3.02 -13.54 6.08
CA LYS A 129 3.74 -14.68 6.66
C LYS A 129 5.24 -14.47 6.64
N ASN A 130 5.88 -14.72 7.79
CA ASN A 130 7.31 -14.55 8.08
C ASN A 130 7.81 -13.09 8.03
N MET A 131 6.92 -12.10 7.92
CA MET A 131 7.28 -10.69 7.94
C MET A 131 6.90 -10.03 9.29
N PRO A 132 7.59 -8.95 9.67
CA PRO A 132 7.17 -8.07 10.75
C PRO A 132 5.76 -7.52 10.55
N CYS A 133 4.96 -7.53 11.60
CA CYS A 133 3.67 -6.84 11.64
C CYS A 133 3.69 -5.81 12.78
N THR A 134 4.26 -4.65 12.50
CA THR A 134 4.62 -3.68 13.55
C THR A 134 3.60 -2.55 13.71
N ALA A 135 2.79 -2.31 12.69
CA ALA A 135 1.95 -1.11 12.57
C ALA A 135 2.68 0.21 12.91
N GLY A 136 3.98 0.29 12.60
CA GLY A 136 4.81 1.47 12.91
C GLY A 136 5.03 1.72 14.41
N CYS A 137 4.64 0.80 15.29
CA CYS A 137 4.79 0.94 16.74
C CYS A 137 5.99 0.13 17.22
N HIS A 138 6.85 0.76 18.03
CA HIS A 138 8.06 0.12 18.56
C HIS A 138 7.73 -1.09 19.44
N PHE A 139 6.60 -1.08 20.16
CA PHE A 139 6.17 -2.20 20.99
C PHE A 139 5.97 -3.51 20.19
N TYR A 140 5.64 -3.42 18.91
CA TYR A 140 5.44 -4.56 18.03
C TYR A 140 6.64 -4.85 17.12
N SER A 141 7.83 -4.27 17.36
CA SER A 141 9.00 -4.44 16.50
C SER A 141 9.41 -5.90 16.29
N ASP A 142 9.17 -6.74 17.30
CA ASP A 142 9.54 -8.16 17.30
C ASP A 142 8.37 -9.08 16.88
N LEU A 143 7.17 -8.52 16.67
CA LEU A 143 6.03 -9.29 16.22
C LEU A 143 6.26 -9.76 14.78
N ARG A 144 6.17 -11.06 14.55
CA ARG A 144 6.27 -11.70 13.23
C ARG A 144 4.99 -12.48 12.96
N ALA A 145 4.40 -12.27 11.80
CA ALA A 145 3.20 -13.01 11.42
C ALA A 145 3.55 -14.46 11.03
N THR A 146 2.85 -15.43 11.61
CA THR A 146 3.02 -16.86 11.32
C THR A 146 2.25 -17.32 10.09
N GLU A 147 1.25 -16.55 9.67
CA GLU A 147 0.39 -16.79 8.53
C GLU A 147 0.06 -15.48 7.80
N ASP A 148 -0.48 -15.61 6.58
CA ASP A 148 -0.96 -14.47 5.82
C ASP A 148 -2.37 -14.08 6.28
N ALA A 149 -2.65 -12.79 6.39
CA ALA A 149 -4.01 -12.28 6.50
C ALA A 149 -4.85 -12.81 5.31
N PRO A 150 -6.16 -13.09 5.47
CA PRO A 150 -6.98 -13.64 4.38
C PRO A 150 -6.95 -12.79 3.10
N ALA A 151 -6.91 -11.46 3.22
CA ALA A 151 -6.77 -10.55 2.09
C ALA A 151 -5.40 -10.68 1.38
N VAL A 152 -4.31 -10.83 2.14
CA VAL A 152 -2.95 -11.07 1.59
C VAL A 152 -2.88 -12.44 0.93
N ALA A 153 -3.43 -13.47 1.58
CA ALA A 153 -3.50 -14.82 1.04
C ALA A 153 -4.29 -14.87 -0.28
N ALA A 154 -5.41 -14.15 -0.36
CA ALA A 154 -6.20 -14.05 -1.60
C ALA A 154 -5.38 -13.48 -2.77
N LEU A 155 -4.65 -12.37 -2.54
CA LEU A 155 -3.77 -11.78 -3.55
C LEU A 155 -2.63 -12.74 -3.98
N LYS A 156 -1.96 -13.38 -3.02
CA LYS A 156 -0.91 -14.38 -3.30
C LYS A 156 -1.45 -15.59 -4.06
N ASN A 157 -2.64 -16.08 -3.69
CA ASN A 157 -3.30 -17.20 -4.39
C ASN A 157 -3.66 -16.84 -5.83
N ALA A 158 -4.10 -15.61 -6.06
CA ALA A 158 -4.31 -15.02 -7.38
C ALA A 158 -3.01 -14.79 -8.18
N GLY A 159 -1.84 -15.10 -7.59
CA GLY A 159 -0.55 -15.11 -8.25
C GLY A 159 0.29 -13.84 -8.05
N ALA A 160 -0.19 -12.89 -7.25
CA ALA A 160 0.58 -11.69 -6.91
C ALA A 160 1.78 -12.02 -6.02
N ILE A 161 2.84 -11.22 -6.12
CA ILE A 161 4.11 -11.39 -5.42
C ILE A 161 4.36 -10.18 -4.54
N VAL A 162 4.40 -10.38 -3.22
CA VAL A 162 4.71 -9.30 -2.26
C VAL A 162 6.19 -8.95 -2.36
N ILE A 163 6.51 -7.71 -2.72
CA ILE A 163 7.89 -7.22 -2.84
C ILE A 163 8.35 -6.39 -1.64
N ALA A 164 7.42 -5.80 -0.90
CA ALA A 164 7.70 -5.03 0.31
C ALA A 164 6.44 -4.94 1.20
N THR A 165 6.66 -4.74 2.50
CA THR A 165 5.65 -4.11 3.34
C THR A 165 5.92 -2.62 3.45
N THR A 166 4.87 -1.81 3.67
CA THR A 166 5.02 -0.34 3.64
C THR A 166 4.74 0.33 4.98
N ASN A 167 5.40 1.47 5.15
CA ASN A 167 5.38 2.27 6.34
C ASN A 167 4.00 2.91 6.60
N VAL A 168 3.72 3.15 7.88
CA VAL A 168 2.45 3.68 8.42
C VAL A 168 2.75 4.62 9.57
N PRO A 169 1.88 5.58 9.93
CA PRO A 169 1.98 6.21 11.24
C PRO A 169 1.81 5.17 12.35
N GLU A 170 2.33 5.47 13.54
CA GLU A 170 2.22 4.58 14.70
C GLU A 170 0.75 4.19 14.95
N LEU A 171 0.49 2.87 14.94
CA LEU A 171 -0.83 2.24 15.05
C LEU A 171 -1.85 2.66 13.99
N GLY A 172 -1.40 3.32 12.93
CA GLY A 172 -2.26 3.90 11.90
C GLY A 172 -3.10 5.09 12.38
N MET A 173 -2.70 5.74 13.47
CA MET A 173 -3.48 6.79 14.18
C MET A 173 -3.08 8.23 13.80
N ASP A 174 -2.58 8.46 12.59
CA ASP A 174 -2.26 9.80 12.08
C ASP A 174 -2.54 9.91 10.56
N MET A 175 -2.73 11.14 10.09
CA MET A 175 -2.79 11.52 8.67
C MET A 175 -1.42 11.86 8.09
N GLU A 176 -0.36 11.99 8.89
CA GLU A 176 1.02 12.00 8.42
C GLU A 176 1.67 10.64 8.66
N THR A 177 2.22 9.99 7.62
CA THR A 177 2.93 8.71 7.79
C THR A 177 4.30 8.95 8.40
N SER A 178 4.35 8.93 9.73
CA SER A 178 5.55 9.13 10.53
C SER A 178 5.49 8.28 11.80
N ASN A 179 6.59 7.61 12.12
CA ASN A 179 6.75 6.89 13.38
C ASN A 179 8.22 6.80 13.77
N LYS A 180 8.49 6.35 15.00
CA LYS A 180 9.87 6.23 15.52
C LYS A 180 10.63 4.99 15.05
N LEU A 181 9.94 4.00 14.48
CA LEU A 181 10.53 2.73 14.08
C LEU A 181 11.16 2.82 12.68
N TYR A 182 10.42 3.33 11.70
CA TYR A 182 10.84 3.47 10.30
C TYR A 182 11.07 4.93 9.88
N GLY A 183 10.65 5.89 10.70
CA GLY A 183 10.74 7.31 10.35
C GLY A 183 9.56 7.81 9.51
N ARG A 184 9.77 8.97 8.87
CA ARG A 184 8.74 9.67 8.09
C ARG A 184 8.77 9.30 6.62
N THR A 185 7.61 8.96 6.06
CA THR A 185 7.41 8.82 4.63
C THR A 185 7.08 10.17 3.99
N CYS A 186 7.70 10.49 2.87
CA CYS A 186 7.54 11.76 2.17
C CYS A 186 6.73 11.61 0.87
N ASN A 187 6.07 12.69 0.44
CA ASN A 187 5.31 12.70 -0.82
C ASN A 187 6.25 12.64 -2.04
N PRO A 188 6.04 11.74 -3.02
CA PRO A 188 6.89 11.65 -4.21
C PRO A 188 6.91 12.90 -5.10
N TYR A 189 5.83 13.69 -5.12
CA TYR A 189 5.77 14.94 -5.89
C TYR A 189 6.56 16.08 -5.23
N ASP A 190 6.67 16.07 -3.89
CA ASP A 190 7.40 17.07 -3.11
C ASP A 190 7.78 16.49 -1.74
N THR A 191 9.05 16.11 -1.56
CA THR A 191 9.51 15.47 -0.32
C THR A 191 9.45 16.37 0.92
N SER A 192 9.09 17.65 0.77
CA SER A 192 8.81 18.55 1.88
C SER A 192 7.36 18.45 2.39
N ARG A 193 6.51 17.64 1.73
CA ARG A 193 5.08 17.46 2.02
C ARG A 193 4.79 16.06 2.55
N THR A 194 3.68 15.95 3.29
CA THR A 194 3.12 14.66 3.71
C THR A 194 2.59 13.87 2.50
N CYS A 195 2.80 12.55 2.51
CA CYS A 195 2.13 11.62 1.60
C CYS A 195 0.71 11.25 2.06
N GLY A 196 0.25 11.79 3.19
CA GLY A 196 -1.00 11.40 3.83
C GLY A 196 -0.83 10.15 4.69
N GLY A 197 -1.94 9.66 5.24
CA GLY A 197 -1.94 8.55 6.17
C GLY A 197 -3.35 8.00 6.39
N SER A 198 -3.48 6.80 6.95
CA SER A 198 -2.38 5.99 7.49
C SER A 198 -1.71 5.03 6.50
N SER A 199 -2.18 4.93 5.24
CA SER A 199 -1.55 4.09 4.20
C SER A 199 -0.60 4.91 3.31
N GLY A 200 0.13 5.86 3.88
CA GLY A 200 0.98 6.77 3.11
C GLY A 200 2.23 6.10 2.54
N GLY A 201 2.75 5.04 3.16
CA GLY A 201 3.80 4.20 2.58
C GLY A 201 3.36 3.54 1.27
N GLU A 202 2.21 2.85 1.29
CA GLU A 202 1.60 2.29 0.07
C GLU A 202 1.45 3.36 -1.02
N ALA A 203 0.86 4.50 -0.66
CA ALA A 203 0.54 5.53 -1.63
C ALA A 203 1.79 6.17 -2.23
N ALA A 204 2.80 6.47 -1.40
CA ALA A 204 4.07 7.01 -1.86
C ALA A 204 4.83 6.01 -2.75
N LEU A 205 4.86 4.72 -2.39
CA LEU A 205 5.57 3.70 -3.16
C LEU A 205 4.91 3.49 -4.55
N ILE A 206 3.58 3.42 -4.59
CA ILE A 206 2.82 3.28 -5.84
C ILE A 206 2.97 4.54 -6.71
N SER A 207 2.86 5.73 -6.12
CA SER A 207 3.02 7.02 -6.82
C SER A 207 4.44 7.20 -7.38
N ALA A 208 5.46 6.70 -6.69
CA ALA A 208 6.85 6.68 -7.17
C ALA A 208 7.13 5.61 -8.25
N GLY A 209 6.18 4.72 -8.53
CA GLY A 209 6.28 3.66 -9.56
C GLY A 209 7.06 2.45 -9.08
N ALA A 210 7.24 2.35 -7.76
CA ALA A 210 7.98 1.29 -7.09
C ALA A 210 7.06 0.15 -6.60
N SER A 211 5.74 0.27 -6.81
CA SER A 211 4.74 -0.80 -6.71
C SER A 211 3.61 -0.49 -7.70
N VAL A 212 2.96 -1.51 -8.27
CA VAL A 212 1.83 -1.31 -9.21
C VAL A 212 0.47 -1.40 -8.52
N LEU A 213 0.40 -2.21 -7.46
CA LEU A 213 -0.80 -2.49 -6.69
C LEU A 213 -0.42 -2.68 -5.22
N GLY A 214 -1.23 -2.11 -4.34
CA GLY A 214 -1.05 -2.15 -2.90
C GLY A 214 -2.30 -2.60 -2.16
N LEU A 215 -2.11 -3.12 -0.95
CA LEU A 215 -3.17 -3.42 0.00
C LEU A 215 -3.04 -2.56 1.26
N GLY A 216 -4.11 -1.85 1.60
CA GLY A 216 -4.21 -1.08 2.84
C GLY A 216 -5.58 -1.21 3.49
N ASN A 217 -5.85 -0.40 4.50
CA ASN A 217 -7.14 -0.30 5.18
C ASN A 217 -7.52 1.15 5.48
N ASP A 218 -8.82 1.41 5.57
CA ASP A 218 -9.42 2.74 5.73
C ASP A 218 -10.51 2.69 6.80
N LEU A 219 -10.30 3.48 7.86
CA LEU A 219 -11.31 3.74 8.89
C LEU A 219 -11.86 5.17 8.75
N LEU A 220 -10.96 6.16 8.73
CA LEU A 220 -11.29 7.60 8.66
C LEU A 220 -10.71 8.28 7.41
N GLY A 221 -10.47 7.53 6.34
CA GLY A 221 -9.87 8.03 5.11
C GLY A 221 -8.49 7.46 4.78
N SER A 222 -8.01 6.47 5.53
CA SER A 222 -6.61 6.00 5.43
C SER A 222 -6.21 5.35 4.10
N LEU A 223 -7.14 5.06 3.19
CA LEU A 223 -6.83 4.76 1.79
C LEU A 223 -7.00 6.02 0.93
N ARG A 224 -8.12 6.72 1.09
CA ARG A 224 -8.54 7.84 0.23
C ARG A 224 -7.68 9.10 0.38
N ILE A 225 -7.31 9.47 1.61
CA ILE A 225 -6.47 10.63 1.93
C ILE A 225 -5.09 10.51 1.29
N PRO A 226 -4.30 9.45 1.56
CA PRO A 226 -2.97 9.35 0.97
C PRO A 226 -3.03 9.14 -0.55
N ALA A 227 -4.05 8.46 -1.08
CA ALA A 227 -4.27 8.37 -2.52
C ALA A 227 -4.51 9.75 -3.17
N HIS A 228 -5.33 10.60 -2.53
CA HIS A 228 -5.56 11.97 -2.98
C HIS A 228 -4.29 12.82 -2.95
N PHE A 229 -3.46 12.70 -1.91
CA PHE A 229 -2.23 13.50 -1.76
C PHE A 229 -1.11 13.06 -2.71
N THR A 230 -1.08 11.78 -3.10
CA THR A 230 -0.01 11.19 -3.92
C THR A 230 -0.44 10.84 -5.33
N GLY A 231 -1.64 11.24 -5.76
CA GLY A 231 -2.09 11.09 -7.14
C GLY A 231 -2.17 9.63 -7.57
N ILE A 232 -2.86 8.80 -6.79
CA ILE A 232 -3.16 7.41 -7.17
C ILE A 232 -4.64 7.09 -6.96
N PHE A 233 -5.08 5.95 -7.49
CA PHE A 233 -6.42 5.44 -7.23
C PHE A 233 -6.42 4.57 -5.96
N SER A 234 -7.52 4.63 -5.22
CA SER A 234 -7.79 3.68 -4.13
C SER A 234 -9.28 3.44 -4.02
N HIS A 235 -9.66 2.30 -3.45
CA HIS A 235 -11.05 1.99 -3.19
C HIS A 235 -11.23 1.54 -1.74
N LYS A 236 -12.08 2.27 -1.01
CA LYS A 236 -12.63 1.80 0.27
C LYS A 236 -13.95 1.08 -0.01
N PRO A 237 -13.99 -0.26 0.02
CA PRO A 237 -15.22 -0.99 -0.24
C PRO A 237 -16.26 -0.80 0.87
N SER A 238 -17.47 -1.31 0.60
CA SER A 238 -18.49 -1.49 1.64
C SER A 238 -17.95 -2.42 2.74
N ARG A 239 -18.37 -2.16 3.98
CA ARG A 239 -17.97 -2.93 5.15
C ARG A 239 -18.20 -4.43 4.92
N GLY A 240 -17.22 -5.25 5.33
CA GLY A 240 -17.33 -6.70 5.31
C GLY A 240 -17.13 -7.35 3.94
N LEU A 241 -16.94 -6.58 2.87
CA LEU A 241 -16.64 -7.15 1.55
C LEU A 241 -15.24 -7.77 1.48
N VAL A 242 -14.27 -7.20 2.19
CA VAL A 242 -12.91 -7.70 2.30
C VAL A 242 -12.63 -7.99 3.77
N SER A 243 -12.03 -9.14 4.06
CA SER A 243 -11.69 -9.52 5.44
C SER A 243 -10.65 -8.56 6.02
N ASN A 244 -10.89 -8.09 7.25
CA ASN A 244 -9.93 -7.31 8.04
C ASN A 244 -9.11 -8.20 8.99
N HIS A 245 -9.40 -9.50 9.09
CA HIS A 245 -8.66 -10.40 9.97
C HIS A 245 -7.18 -10.44 9.60
N GLY A 246 -6.32 -10.58 10.61
CA GLY A 246 -4.87 -10.50 10.42
C GLY A 246 -4.41 -9.10 10.00
N SER A 247 -5.09 -8.04 10.44
CA SER A 247 -4.59 -6.66 10.31
C SER A 247 -4.84 -5.87 11.57
N PHE A 248 -4.03 -4.84 11.84
CA PHE A 248 -4.23 -3.98 13.01
C PHE A 248 -5.54 -3.19 12.93
N PRO A 249 -6.26 -3.05 14.06
CA PRO A 249 -5.93 -3.57 15.40
C PRO A 249 -6.02 -5.10 15.45
N ILE A 250 -4.99 -5.76 16.00
CA ILE A 250 -4.97 -7.22 16.14
C ILE A 250 -6.01 -7.61 17.19
N GLU A 251 -6.90 -8.53 16.85
CA GLU A 251 -7.81 -9.15 17.82
C GLU A 251 -6.99 -9.80 18.94
N ARG A 252 -7.24 -9.37 20.17
CA ARG A 252 -6.57 -9.90 21.35
C ARG A 252 -7.58 -10.48 22.34
N PRO A 253 -7.20 -11.55 23.07
CA PRO A 253 -8.01 -12.10 24.14
C PRO A 253 -7.75 -11.43 25.51
N ASP A 254 -6.84 -10.43 25.57
CA ASP A 254 -6.42 -9.75 26.80
C ASP A 254 -7.28 -8.53 27.12
N ASP A 255 -6.98 -7.80 28.21
CA ASP A 255 -7.73 -6.61 28.64
C ASP A 255 -7.71 -5.45 27.61
N LEU A 256 -6.87 -5.53 26.57
CA LEU A 256 -6.88 -4.59 25.45
C LEU A 256 -7.88 -4.98 24.35
N ALA A 257 -8.56 -6.14 24.50
CA ALA A 257 -9.62 -6.59 23.61
C ALA A 257 -10.72 -5.55 23.46
N GLU A 258 -11.08 -4.81 24.52
CA GLU A 258 -12.12 -3.79 24.46
C GLU A 258 -11.73 -2.65 23.49
N PHE A 259 -10.46 -2.24 23.49
CA PHE A 259 -9.95 -1.26 22.53
C PHE A 259 -9.92 -1.83 21.11
N CYS A 260 -9.45 -3.06 20.92
CA CYS A 260 -9.38 -3.69 19.59
C CYS A 260 -10.77 -4.01 19.01
N ASN A 261 -11.76 -4.25 19.88
CA ASN A 261 -13.15 -4.57 19.51
C ASN A 261 -14.08 -3.35 19.61
N ALA A 262 -13.53 -2.14 19.77
CA ALA A 262 -14.33 -0.93 19.86
C ALA A 262 -15.26 -0.79 18.63
N GLU A 263 -16.49 -0.33 18.85
CA GLU A 263 -17.53 -0.20 17.83
C GLU A 263 -17.06 0.53 16.56
N ILE A 264 -16.13 1.48 16.71
CA ILE A 264 -15.56 2.21 15.58
C ILE A 264 -14.87 1.29 14.57
N TYR A 265 -14.22 0.21 14.99
CA TYR A 265 -13.49 -0.69 14.09
C TYR A 265 -14.42 -1.53 13.22
N LYS A 266 -15.73 -1.56 13.51
CA LYS A 266 -16.72 -2.07 12.54
C LYS A 266 -16.67 -1.29 11.24
N TYR A 267 -16.28 -0.02 11.22
CA TYR A 267 -16.21 0.78 9.99
C TYR A 267 -14.90 0.62 9.22
N LEU A 268 -13.92 -0.12 9.76
CA LEU A 268 -12.67 -0.43 9.07
C LEU A 268 -12.96 -1.24 7.80
N ALA A 269 -12.36 -0.84 6.68
CA ALA A 269 -12.44 -1.60 5.45
C ALA A 269 -11.06 -1.71 4.79
N SER A 270 -10.63 -2.94 4.54
CA SER A 270 -9.45 -3.25 3.73
C SER A 270 -9.76 -3.08 2.24
N GLY A 271 -8.81 -2.56 1.47
CA GLY A 271 -9.04 -2.25 0.06
C GLY A 271 -7.77 -1.99 -0.74
N PRO A 272 -7.87 -2.06 -2.09
CA PRO A 272 -6.73 -1.90 -2.97
C PRO A 272 -6.36 -0.43 -3.23
N MET A 273 -5.09 -0.21 -3.55
CA MET A 273 -4.53 1.06 -4.04
C MET A 273 -3.72 0.78 -5.30
N CYS A 274 -3.81 1.61 -6.34
CA CYS A 274 -3.11 1.36 -7.60
C CYS A 274 -2.95 2.62 -8.44
N ARG A 275 -2.08 2.57 -9.46
CA ARG A 275 -1.87 3.68 -10.40
C ARG A 275 -2.91 3.73 -11.53
N TYR A 276 -3.53 2.59 -11.85
CA TYR A 276 -4.47 2.44 -12.96
C TYR A 276 -5.84 2.02 -12.44
N ALA A 277 -6.89 2.75 -12.80
CA ALA A 277 -8.23 2.49 -12.26
C ALA A 277 -8.77 1.08 -12.59
N GLU A 278 -8.37 0.51 -13.73
CA GLU A 278 -8.74 -0.87 -14.10
C GLU A 278 -8.27 -1.92 -13.06
N ASP A 279 -7.15 -1.66 -12.38
CA ASP A 279 -6.61 -2.59 -11.39
C ASP A 279 -7.45 -2.63 -10.11
N LEU A 280 -8.27 -1.61 -9.84
CA LEU A 280 -9.24 -1.65 -8.75
C LEU A 280 -10.26 -2.78 -8.97
N ILE A 281 -10.73 -2.96 -10.21
CA ILE A 281 -11.70 -4.01 -10.56
C ILE A 281 -11.07 -5.38 -10.36
N THR A 282 -9.89 -5.60 -10.97
CA THR A 282 -9.16 -6.89 -10.85
C THR A 282 -8.86 -7.22 -9.39
N SER A 283 -8.46 -6.22 -8.60
CA SER A 283 -8.16 -6.42 -7.18
C SER A 283 -9.40 -6.73 -6.35
N MET A 284 -10.53 -6.05 -6.60
CA MET A 284 -11.76 -6.33 -5.87
C MET A 284 -12.36 -7.69 -6.22
N LYS A 285 -12.20 -8.20 -7.46
CA LYS A 285 -12.55 -9.59 -7.80
C LYS A 285 -11.77 -10.62 -6.98
N VAL A 286 -10.51 -10.32 -6.65
CA VAL A 286 -9.67 -11.19 -5.83
C VAL A 286 -10.00 -11.05 -4.35
N LEU A 287 -10.20 -9.82 -3.86
CA LEU A 287 -10.32 -9.50 -2.45
C LEU A 287 -11.73 -9.73 -1.87
N ALA A 288 -12.78 -9.60 -2.67
CA ALA A 288 -14.15 -9.76 -2.19
C ALA A 288 -14.35 -11.18 -1.62
N LEU A 289 -15.02 -11.29 -0.47
CA LEU A 289 -15.29 -12.58 0.18
C LEU A 289 -16.42 -13.36 -0.51
N ASP A 290 -17.40 -12.63 -1.03
CA ASP A 290 -18.63 -13.18 -1.59
C ASP A 290 -18.52 -13.36 -3.12
N ASN A 291 -18.88 -14.56 -3.61
CA ASN A 291 -18.80 -14.87 -5.04
C ASN A 291 -19.83 -14.10 -5.88
N GLU A 292 -21.03 -13.82 -5.36
CA GLU A 292 -22.02 -13.00 -6.08
C GLU A 292 -21.51 -11.57 -6.26
N VAL A 293 -20.84 -11.02 -5.24
CA VAL A 293 -20.17 -9.72 -5.34
C VAL A 293 -19.03 -9.76 -6.35
N ARG A 294 -18.22 -10.82 -6.38
CA ARG A 294 -17.15 -10.98 -7.40
C ARG A 294 -17.72 -10.94 -8.83
N MET A 295 -18.82 -11.64 -9.08
CA MET A 295 -19.47 -11.68 -10.40
C MET A 295 -19.99 -10.31 -10.85
N LYS A 296 -20.37 -9.42 -9.92
CA LYS A 296 -20.79 -8.05 -10.28
C LYS A 296 -19.68 -7.25 -10.96
N PHE A 297 -18.41 -7.57 -10.71
CA PHE A 297 -17.28 -6.92 -11.37
C PHE A 297 -17.00 -7.46 -12.79
N ASP A 298 -17.66 -8.54 -13.22
CA ASP A 298 -17.59 -9.03 -14.61
C ASP A 298 -18.47 -8.20 -15.56
N HIS A 299 -19.48 -7.51 -15.01
CA HIS A 299 -20.35 -6.62 -15.76
C HIS A 299 -19.71 -5.23 -15.87
N HIS A 300 -18.92 -5.02 -16.92
CA HIS A 300 -18.34 -3.72 -17.23
C HIS A 300 -19.41 -2.72 -17.66
N THR A 301 -19.89 -1.89 -16.74
CA THR A 301 -20.75 -0.74 -17.10
C THR A 301 -19.92 0.46 -17.57
N ILE A 302 -18.62 0.50 -17.26
CA ILE A 302 -17.71 1.64 -17.54
C ILE A 302 -16.31 1.12 -17.93
N VAL A 303 -15.74 1.67 -19.02
CA VAL A 303 -14.38 1.39 -19.47
C VAL A 303 -13.38 2.27 -18.68
N LEU A 304 -12.66 1.68 -17.72
CA LEU A 304 -11.70 2.41 -16.88
C LEU A 304 -10.26 2.38 -17.42
N SER A 305 -9.98 1.64 -18.51
CA SER A 305 -8.61 1.44 -19.04
C SER A 305 -7.92 2.71 -19.52
N HIS A 306 -8.67 3.78 -19.76
CA HIS A 306 -8.12 5.09 -20.15
C HIS A 306 -7.77 5.98 -18.96
N LEU A 307 -8.28 5.67 -17.76
CA LEU A 307 -8.03 6.46 -16.55
C LEU A 307 -6.73 5.99 -15.87
N HIS A 308 -5.69 6.78 -16.07
CA HIS A 308 -4.39 6.64 -15.43
C HIS A 308 -3.90 8.01 -14.97
N ILE A 309 -3.10 8.03 -13.92
CA ILE A 309 -2.46 9.25 -13.44
C ILE A 309 -1.06 9.32 -14.06
N LEU A 310 -0.74 10.48 -14.63
CA LEU A 310 0.51 10.78 -15.35
C LEU A 310 1.74 10.67 -14.43
#